data_AF-A0A7V4MTR6-F1
#
_entry.id   AF-A0A7V4MTR6-F1
#
_cell.length_a   1.000
_cell.length_b   1.000
_cell.length_c   1.000
_cell.angle_alpha   90.00
_cell.angle_beta   90.00
_cell.angle_gamma   90.00
#
_symmetry.space_group_name_H-M   'P 1'
#
loop_
_entity.id
_entity.type
_entity.pdbx_description
1 polymer ?
#
loop_
_entity_poly.entity_id
_entity_poly.type
_entity_poly.pdbx_seq_one_letter_code
_entity_poly.pdbx_strand_id
1 'polypeptide(L)'
;MASSVLPDCVSPATSSSSDTPQAQVVVDVAAIASPYDALLLDLEKDRPESDRVLLRRAFCVARQAHHGQMRASGEPYISHCLATAHILADMN
;
A
#
# COMPACT_ATOMS: atom_id res chain seq x y z
N MET A 1 9.58 -18.31 -3.77
CA MET A 1 8.91 -17.52 -2.73
C MET A 1 9.03 -16.07 -3.14
N ALA A 2 7.98 -15.50 -3.74
CA ALA A 2 7.99 -14.10 -4.15
C ALA A 2 8.10 -13.25 -2.89
N SER A 3 9.16 -12.46 -2.79
CA SER A 3 9.37 -11.56 -1.66
C SER A 3 8.34 -10.44 -1.79
N SER A 4 7.28 -10.45 -0.96
CA SER A 4 6.29 -9.37 -0.87
C SER A 4 6.93 -8.13 -0.24
N VAL A 5 7.77 -7.46 -1.01
CA VAL A 5 8.38 -6.18 -0.64
C VAL A 5 7.41 -5.10 -1.13
N LEU A 6 6.74 -4.43 -0.20
CA LEU A 6 5.95 -3.24 -0.51
C LEU A 6 6.81 -2.24 -1.28
N PRO A 7 6.25 -1.49 -2.24
CA PRO A 7 7.01 -0.47 -2.93
C PRO A 7 7.64 0.50 -1.92
N ASP A 8 8.95 0.75 -2.13
CA ASP A 8 9.71 1.75 -1.39
C ASP A 8 9.04 3.10 -1.61
N CYS A 9 8.33 3.60 -0.59
CA CYS A 9 7.65 4.89 -0.64
C CYS A 9 8.63 6.06 -0.39
N VAL A 10 9.92 5.87 -0.69
CA VAL A 10 10.98 6.85 -0.42
C VAL A 10 10.58 8.18 -1.07
N SER A 11 10.23 9.12 -0.20
CA SER A 11 9.88 10.49 -0.54
C SER A 11 11.15 11.33 -0.71
N PRO A 12 11.19 12.33 -1.60
CA PRO A 12 12.26 13.32 -1.62
C PRO A 12 11.97 14.38 -0.55
N ALA A 13 12.19 14.02 0.72
CA ALA A 13 12.20 15.00 1.81
C ALA A 13 13.16 14.50 2.90
N THR A 14 14.44 14.79 2.69
CA THR A 14 15.45 14.73 3.74
C THR A 14 15.23 15.87 4.72
N SER A 15 14.89 15.55 5.97
CA SER A 15 15.46 16.25 7.12
C SER A 15 15.30 15.41 8.38
N SER A 16 16.46 15.11 8.95
CA SER A 16 16.77 14.39 10.17
C SER A 16 15.87 14.69 11.37
N SER A 17 15.43 13.64 12.07
CA SER A 17 15.38 13.62 13.54
C SER A 17 15.15 12.19 14.04
N SER A 18 16.10 11.74 14.84
CA SER A 18 16.09 10.55 15.68
C SER A 18 14.84 10.53 16.57
N ASP A 19 14.03 9.46 16.53
CA ASP A 19 13.23 9.04 17.69
C ASP A 19 12.74 7.57 17.57
N THR A 20 13.25 6.75 18.49
CA THR A 20 12.57 5.67 19.25
C THR A 20 11.97 4.43 18.51
N PRO A 21 12.15 3.20 19.06
CA PRO A 21 11.82 1.96 18.36
C PRO A 21 10.30 1.76 18.26
N GLN A 22 9.75 1.96 17.06
CA GLN A 22 8.32 1.78 16.82
C GLN A 22 7.96 0.29 16.70
N ALA A 23 7.56 -0.29 17.82
CA ALA A 23 7.00 -1.65 17.92
C ALA A 23 5.66 -1.84 17.16
N GLN A 24 5.07 -0.77 16.61
CA GLN A 24 3.83 -0.80 15.81
C GLN A 24 4.08 -0.96 14.30
N VAL A 25 5.31 -0.71 13.81
CA VAL A 25 5.65 -0.68 12.36
C VAL A 25 5.69 -2.07 11.71
N VAL A 26 5.75 -3.14 12.52
CA VAL A 26 5.98 -4.51 12.02
C VAL A 26 4.70 -5.31 11.76
N VAL A 27 3.55 -4.89 12.31
CA VAL A 27 2.28 -5.64 12.15
C VAL A 27 1.52 -5.30 10.88
N ASP A 28 1.82 -4.17 10.23
CA ASP A 28 1.05 -3.64 9.09
C ASP A 28 1.53 -4.10 7.70
N VAL A 29 2.81 -4.48 7.57
CA VAL A 29 3.41 -4.71 6.24
C VAL A 29 2.78 -5.93 5.54
N ALA A 30 2.61 -7.05 6.23
CA ALA A 30 2.10 -8.28 5.62
C ALA A 30 0.61 -8.20 5.27
N ALA A 31 -0.20 -7.57 6.13
CA ALA A 31 -1.64 -7.41 5.92
C ALA A 31 -1.96 -6.50 4.72
N ILE A 32 -1.06 -5.57 4.39
CA ILE A 32 -1.19 -4.65 3.27
C ILE A 32 -0.52 -5.21 1.99
N ALA A 33 0.60 -5.93 2.13
CA ALA A 33 1.36 -6.43 0.97
C ALA A 33 0.60 -7.46 0.15
N SER A 34 -0.04 -8.43 0.79
CA SER A 34 -0.82 -9.46 0.10
C SER A 34 -1.93 -8.88 -0.80
N PRO A 35 -2.86 -8.03 -0.30
CA PRO A 35 -3.88 -7.44 -1.15
C PRO A 35 -3.31 -6.47 -2.19
N TYR A 36 -2.20 -5.79 -1.91
CA TYR A 36 -1.54 -4.93 -2.90
C TYR A 36 -0.94 -5.75 -4.07
N ASP A 37 -0.26 -6.85 -3.76
CA ASP A 37 0.32 -7.75 -4.75
C ASP A 37 -0.77 -8.38 -5.63
N ALA A 38 -1.90 -8.79 -5.03
CA ALA A 38 -3.06 -9.29 -5.77
C ALA A 38 -3.58 -8.25 -6.78
N LEU A 39 -3.69 -6.98 -6.35
CA LEU A 39 -4.14 -5.89 -7.23
C LEU A 39 -3.19 -5.68 -8.41
N LEU A 40 -1.87 -5.81 -8.20
CA LEU A 40 -0.90 -5.73 -9.29
C LEU A 40 -1.05 -6.87 -10.30
N LEU A 41 -1.34 -8.09 -9.83
CA LEU A 41 -1.57 -9.25 -10.70
C LEU A 41 -2.85 -9.12 -11.52
N ASP A 42 -3.91 -8.54 -10.96
CA ASP A 42 -5.15 -8.32 -11.69
C ASP A 42 -4.98 -7.27 -12.80
N LEU A 43 -4.22 -6.21 -12.53
CA LEU A 43 -3.92 -5.20 -13.55
C LEU A 43 -2.99 -5.71 -14.66
N GLU A 44 -2.13 -6.70 -14.40
CA GLU A 44 -1.26 -7.27 -15.43
C GLU A 44 -2.03 -7.98 -16.56
N LYS A 45 -3.26 -8.43 -16.31
CA LYS A 45 -4.03 -9.24 -17.26
C LYS A 45 -4.46 -8.44 -18.48
N ASP A 46 -4.99 -7.24 -18.26
CA ASP A 46 -5.72 -6.48 -19.30
C ASP A 46 -5.32 -5.00 -19.40
N ARG A 47 -4.27 -4.56 -18.68
CA ARG A 47 -3.87 -3.14 -18.64
C ARG A 47 -2.39 -2.91 -18.97
N PRO A 48 -2.04 -1.75 -19.53
CA PRO A 48 -0.65 -1.41 -19.81
C PRO A 48 0.17 -1.23 -18.53
N GLU A 49 1.50 -1.46 -18.61
CA GLU A 49 2.43 -1.29 -17.49
C GLU A 49 2.38 0.12 -16.85
N SER A 50 2.00 1.15 -17.62
CA SER A 50 1.80 2.51 -17.11
C SER A 50 0.81 2.58 -15.95
N ASP A 51 -0.23 1.74 -15.96
CA ASP A 51 -1.27 1.73 -14.93
C ASP A 51 -0.71 1.20 -13.61
N ARG A 52 0.21 0.24 -13.68
CA ARG A 52 0.90 -0.31 -12.51
C ARG A 52 1.87 0.70 -11.90
N VAL A 53 2.56 1.48 -12.74
CA VAL A 53 3.38 2.60 -12.30
C VAL A 53 2.53 3.66 -11.60
N LEU A 54 1.35 3.98 -12.14
CA LEU A 54 0.42 4.91 -11.53
C LEU A 54 -0.13 4.37 -10.20
N LEU A 55 -0.52 3.09 -10.15
CA LEU A 55 -1.01 2.43 -8.95
C LEU A 55 0.05 2.44 -7.83
N ARG A 56 1.32 2.14 -8.15
CA ARG A 56 2.44 2.24 -7.19
C ARG A 56 2.52 3.62 -6.57
N ARG A 57 2.42 4.68 -7.38
CA ARG A 57 2.44 6.07 -6.88
C ARG A 57 1.23 6.39 -6.02
N ALA A 58 0.03 6.03 -6.48
CA ALA A 58 -1.22 6.25 -5.74
C ALA A 58 -1.21 5.52 -4.39
N PHE A 59 -0.71 4.28 -4.37
CA PHE A 59 -0.55 3.50 -3.14
C PHE A 59 0.43 4.14 -2.17
N CYS A 60 1.58 4.65 -2.63
CA CYS A 60 2.52 5.37 -1.77
C CYS A 60 1.87 6.62 -1.15
N VAL A 61 1.13 7.41 -1.94
CA VAL A 61 0.42 8.60 -1.45
C VAL A 61 -0.63 8.21 -0.41
N ALA A 62 -1.46 7.19 -0.69
CA ALA A 62 -2.46 6.71 0.25
C ALA A 62 -1.83 6.18 1.55
N ARG A 63 -0.71 5.45 1.45
CA ARG A 63 0.01 4.90 2.61
C ARG A 63 0.56 5.99 3.51
N GLN A 64 1.09 7.06 2.92
CA GLN A 64 1.59 8.20 3.67
C GLN A 64 0.45 9.01 4.31
N ALA A 65 -0.63 9.24 3.56
CA ALA A 65 -1.79 10.00 4.05
C ALA A 65 -2.52 9.29 5.21
N HIS A 66 -2.55 7.96 5.19
CA HIS A 66 -3.22 7.13 6.19
C HIS A 66 -2.26 6.50 7.21
N HIS A 67 -1.01 6.99 7.30
CA HIS A 67 -0.01 6.44 8.22
C HIS A 67 -0.46 6.61 9.69
N GLY A 68 -0.49 5.51 10.44
CA GLY A 68 -0.95 5.49 11.84
C GLY A 68 -2.46 5.69 12.02
N GLN A 69 -3.23 5.81 10.93
CA GLN A 69 -4.68 5.91 10.99
C GLN A 69 -5.33 4.53 11.04
N MET A 70 -6.25 4.34 11.98
CA MET A 70 -6.96 3.08 12.20
C MET A 70 -8.45 3.22 11.92
N ARG A 71 -9.08 2.13 11.48
CA ARG A 71 -10.54 2.00 11.38
C ARG A 71 -11.14 1.65 12.74
N ALA A 72 -12.45 1.83 12.87
CA ALA A 72 -13.20 1.37 14.05
C ALA A 72 -13.10 -0.15 14.27
N SER A 73 -12.81 -0.93 13.22
CA SER A 73 -12.55 -2.38 13.30
C SER A 73 -11.18 -2.74 13.91
N GLY A 74 -10.27 -1.76 14.07
CA GLY A 74 -8.89 -2.01 14.50
C GLY A 74 -7.91 -2.36 13.38
N GLU A 75 -8.31 -2.22 12.12
CA GLU A 75 -7.43 -2.41 10.95
C GLU A 75 -6.83 -1.08 10.47
N PRO A 76 -5.67 -1.10 9.79
CA PRO A 76 -5.10 0.09 9.16
C PRO A 76 -6.07 0.70 8.15
N TYR A 77 -6.25 2.02 8.15
CA TYR A 77 -7.24 2.67 7.28
C TYR A 77 -7.01 2.40 5.78
N ILE A 78 -5.75 2.25 5.37
CA ILE A 78 -5.38 1.91 3.98
C ILE A 78 -5.94 0.56 3.51
N SER A 79 -6.25 -0.38 4.40
CA SER A 79 -6.85 -1.67 4.02
C SER A 79 -8.21 -1.47 3.32
N HIS A 80 -8.98 -0.47 3.77
CA HIS A 80 -10.25 -0.11 3.15
C HIS A 80 -10.03 0.46 1.73
N CYS A 81 -9.03 1.32 1.55
CA CYS A 81 -8.70 1.86 0.24
C CYS A 81 -8.32 0.76 -0.76
N LEU A 82 -7.55 -0.25 -0.30
CA LEU A 82 -7.20 -1.40 -1.11
C LEU A 82 -8.42 -2.27 -1.46
N ALA A 83 -9.33 -2.49 -0.52
CA ALA A 83 -10.57 -3.22 -0.79
C ALA A 83 -11.43 -2.51 -1.85
N THR A 84 -11.57 -1.19 -1.76
CA THR A 84 -12.26 -0.41 -2.80
C THR A 84 -11.54 -0.50 -4.15
N ALA A 85 -10.21 -0.43 -4.18
CA ALA A 85 -9.45 -0.56 -5.42
C ALA A 85 -9.63 -1.93 -6.09
N HIS A 86 -9.71 -3.01 -5.32
CA HIS A 86 -10.03 -4.35 -5.80
C HIS A 86 -11.41 -4.43 -6.46
N ILE A 87 -12.44 -3.90 -5.80
CA ILE A 87 -13.79 -3.85 -6.37
C ILE A 87 -13.79 -3.09 -7.71
N LEU A 88 -13.09 -1.95 -7.78
CA LEU A 88 -12.98 -1.17 -9.01
C LEU A 88 -12.16 -1.88 -10.10
N ALA A 89 -11.19 -2.71 -9.74
CA ALA A 89 -10.43 -3.51 -10.69
C ALA A 89 -11.30 -4.64 -11.29
N ASP A 90 -12.20 -5.24 -10.50
CA ASP A 90 -13.12 -6.30 -10.90
C ASP A 90 -14.30 -5.81 -11.77
N MET A 91 -14.67 -4.53 -11.67
CA MET A 91 -15.77 -3.94 -12.44
C MET A 91 -15.47 -3.68 -13.92
N ASN A 92 -14.33 -4.13 -14.45
CA ASN A 92 -13.80 -3.73 -15.74
C ASN A 92 -13.29 -4.93 -16.55
#